data_AF-A0A830BEY4-F1
#
_entry.id   AF-A0A830BEY4-F1
#
_cell.length_a   1.000
_cell.length_b   1.000
_cell.length_c   1.000
_cell.angle_alpha   90.00
_cell.angle_beta   90.00
_cell.angle_gamma   90.00
#
_symmetry.space_group_name_H-M   'P 1'
#
loop_
_entity.id
_entity.type
_entity.pdbx_description
1 polymer ?
#
loop_
_entity_poly.entity_id
_entity_poly.type
_entity_poly.pdbx_seq_one_letter_code
_entity_poly.pdbx_strand_id
1 'polypeptide(L)'
;MLRAFQQDEQLCMNAVCALYRQHVVARKSKLSNLFFSGCALAEYLIDGDGELRLRKSVSEVKKERPDVIGQCKKLATIYVEKLFEIYWAADDPFFGQ
;
A
#
# COMPACT_ATOMS: atom_id res chain seq x y z
N MET A 1 8.84 -3.45 -11.42
CA MET A 1 7.83 -3.26 -10.36
C MET A 1 6.65 -4.23 -10.46
N LEU A 2 5.88 -4.27 -11.56
CA LEU A 2 4.70 -5.16 -11.67
C LEU A 2 4.97 -6.65 -11.36
N ARG A 3 6.08 -7.22 -11.87
CA ARG A 3 6.49 -8.61 -11.54
C ARG A 3 6.79 -8.78 -10.05
N ALA A 4 7.36 -7.78 -9.39
CA ALA A 4 7.66 -7.83 -7.96
C ALA A 4 6.36 -7.90 -7.15
N PHE A 5 5.32 -7.13 -7.51
CA PHE A 5 3.99 -7.25 -6.89
C PHE A 5 3.32 -8.62 -7.13
N GLN A 6 3.74 -9.37 -8.14
CA GLN A 6 3.22 -10.72 -8.33
C GLN A 6 3.85 -11.74 -7.40
N GLN A 7 5.07 -11.48 -6.92
CA GLN A 7 5.92 -12.43 -6.19
C GLN A 7 6.04 -12.08 -4.71
N ASP A 8 5.98 -10.80 -4.36
CA ASP A 8 6.18 -10.29 -3.01
C ASP A 8 4.88 -9.70 -2.46
N GLU A 9 4.27 -10.46 -1.55
CA GLU A 9 3.03 -10.09 -0.86
C GLU A 9 3.25 -8.94 0.13
N GLN A 10 4.39 -8.91 0.81
CA GLN A 10 4.76 -7.85 1.75
C GLN A 10 4.95 -6.53 0.99
N LEU A 11 5.57 -6.58 -0.19
CA LEU A 11 5.70 -5.42 -1.07
C LEU A 11 4.33 -4.89 -1.51
N CYS A 12 3.36 -5.77 -1.81
CA CYS A 12 1.99 -5.35 -2.11
C CYS A 12 1.30 -4.67 -0.93
N MET A 13 1.50 -5.18 0.29
CA MET A 13 0.97 -4.56 1.50
C MET A 13 1.60 -3.17 1.71
N ASN A 14 2.93 -3.07 1.58
CA ASN A 14 3.65 -1.81 1.66
C ASN A 14 3.21 -0.81 0.59
N ALA A 15 2.92 -1.26 -0.64
CA ALA A 15 2.42 -0.43 -1.72
C ALA A 15 1.09 0.24 -1.37
N VAL A 16 0.16 -0.51 -0.77
CA VAL A 16 -1.11 0.04 -0.30
C VAL A 16 -0.89 1.08 0.80
N CYS A 17 -0.01 0.81 1.75
CA CYS A 17 0.35 1.79 2.78
C CYS A 17 1.02 3.05 2.20
N ALA A 18 1.87 2.92 1.18
CA ALA A 18 2.52 4.05 0.50
C ALA A 18 1.52 4.95 -0.22
N LEU A 19 0.57 4.36 -0.94
CA LEU A 19 -0.53 5.12 -1.58
C LEU A 19 -1.38 5.84 -0.54
N TYR A 20 -1.65 5.20 0.61
CA TYR A 20 -2.38 5.83 1.70
C TYR A 20 -1.63 7.00 2.31
N ARG A 21 -0.32 6.85 2.59
CA ARG A 21 0.52 7.95 3.07
C ARG A 21 0.54 9.11 2.08
N GLN A 22 0.70 8.83 0.78
CA GLN A 22 0.62 9.87 -0.25
C GLN A 22 -0.75 10.56 -0.25
N HIS A 23 -1.85 9.82 -0.07
CA HIS A 23 -3.19 10.39 0.04
C HIS A 23 -3.37 11.29 1.27
N VAL A 24 -2.85 10.88 2.44
CA VAL A 24 -2.95 11.62 3.70
C VAL A 24 -2.05 12.86 3.73
N VAL A 25 -0.77 12.70 3.35
CA VAL A 25 0.23 13.78 3.37
C VAL A 25 -0.06 14.82 2.30
N ALA A 26 -0.44 14.40 1.09
CA ALA A 26 -0.69 15.32 -0.01
C ALA A 26 -2.05 16.04 0.07
N ARG A 27 -2.75 16.02 1.22
CA ARG A 27 -4.04 16.70 1.53
C ARG A 27 -4.71 17.28 0.29
N LYS A 28 -5.49 16.47 -0.46
CA LYS A 28 -6.23 16.83 -1.69
C LYS A 28 -5.46 16.79 -3.03
N SER A 29 -4.33 16.10 -3.16
CA SER A 29 -3.84 15.76 -4.51
C SER A 29 -4.74 14.69 -5.14
N LYS A 30 -4.85 14.69 -6.47
CA LYS A 30 -5.83 13.94 -7.29
C LYS A 30 -5.70 12.40 -7.24
N LEU A 31 -5.38 11.78 -6.10
CA LEU A 31 -5.81 10.41 -5.85
C LEU A 31 -7.33 10.48 -5.77
N SER A 32 -7.95 10.25 -6.92
CA SER A 32 -9.38 10.31 -7.14
C SER A 32 -10.12 9.43 -6.12
N ASN A 33 -11.44 9.56 -6.07
CA ASN A 33 -12.35 8.68 -5.35
C ASN A 33 -12.06 7.16 -5.51
N LEU A 34 -11.20 6.74 -6.47
CA LEU A 34 -10.76 5.37 -6.64
C LEU A 34 -9.94 4.80 -5.45
N PHE A 35 -9.12 5.59 -4.73
CA PHE A 35 -8.34 5.03 -3.61
C PHE A 35 -9.12 4.95 -2.29
N PHE A 36 -10.37 5.44 -2.25
CA PHE A 36 -11.21 5.31 -1.05
C PHE A 36 -11.38 3.84 -0.62
N SER A 37 -11.44 2.93 -1.59
CA SER A 37 -11.47 1.48 -1.35
C SER A 37 -10.18 0.91 -0.74
N GLY A 38 -9.04 1.58 -0.95
CA GLY A 38 -7.74 1.20 -0.40
C GLY A 38 -7.49 1.73 1.02
N CYS A 39 -8.22 2.75 1.47
CA CYS A 39 -8.03 3.35 2.79
C CYS A 39 -8.28 2.38 3.93
N ALA A 40 -9.42 1.66 3.91
CA ALA A 40 -9.75 0.70 4.96
C ALA A 40 -8.74 -0.47 5.02
N LEU A 41 -8.19 -0.87 3.87
CA LEU A 41 -7.12 -1.88 3.81
C LEU A 41 -5.82 -1.34 4.41
N ALA A 42 -5.43 -0.12 4.02
CA ALA A 42 -4.24 0.52 4.57
C ALA A 42 -4.33 0.70 6.09
N GLU A 43 -5.47 1.16 6.59
CA GLU A 43 -5.71 1.34 8.04
C GLU A 43 -5.60 0.03 8.81
N TYR A 44 -6.18 -1.06 8.29
CA TYR A 44 -6.02 -2.39 8.87
C TYR A 44 -4.54 -2.83 8.91
N LEU A 45 -3.81 -2.60 7.81
CA LEU A 45 -2.40 -2.99 7.70
C LEU A 45 -1.46 -2.18 8.60
N ILE A 46 -1.74 -0.89 8.75
CA ILE A 46 -1.00 0.06 9.57
C ILE A 46 -1.24 -0.19 11.07
N ASP A 47 -2.41 -0.72 11.42
CA ASP A 47 -2.77 -1.13 12.79
C ASP A 47 -2.55 -0.02 13.83
N GLY A 48 -2.90 1.22 13.45
CA GLY A 48 -2.80 2.40 14.31
C GLY A 48 -1.39 2.99 14.48
N ASP A 49 -0.41 2.58 13.68
CA ASP A 49 0.93 3.15 13.73
C ASP A 49 0.94 4.66 13.41
N GLY A 50 1.56 5.44 14.30
CA GLY A 50 1.62 6.90 14.19
C GLY A 50 2.46 7.43 13.03
N GLU A 51 3.37 6.62 12.49
CA GLU A 51 4.15 6.94 11.28
C GLU A 51 3.51 6.36 10.01
N LEU A 52 2.32 5.75 10.12
CA LEU A 52 1.58 5.10 9.04
C LEU A 52 2.39 3.98 8.36
N ARG A 53 3.26 3.30 9.12
CA ARG A 53 4.08 2.18 8.65
C ARG A 53 3.27 0.87 8.68
N LEU A 54 3.58 -0.05 7.77
CA LEU A 54 3.03 -1.41 7.79
C LEU A 54 3.43 -2.11 9.10
N ARG A 55 2.44 -2.55 9.88
CA ARG A 55 2.64 -3.28 11.14
C ARG A 55 2.27 -4.75 11.03
N LYS A 56 1.19 -5.07 10.32
CA LYS A 56 0.77 -6.46 10.15
C LYS A 56 1.73 -7.22 9.25
N SER A 57 2.10 -8.43 9.68
CA SER A 57 2.91 -9.34 8.87
C SER A 57 2.05 -10.10 7.85
N VAL A 58 2.63 -10.54 6.74
CA VAL A 58 1.93 -11.40 5.75
C VAL A 58 1.29 -12.62 6.41
N SER A 59 2.00 -13.28 7.34
CA SER A 59 1.50 -14.48 8.02
C SER A 59 0.28 -14.20 8.89
N GLU A 60 0.26 -13.08 9.60
CA GLU A 60 -0.88 -12.62 10.39
C GLU A 60 -2.08 -12.33 9.50
N VAL A 61 -1.89 -11.55 8.42
CA VAL A 61 -2.95 -11.21 7.48
C VAL A 61 -3.52 -12.46 6.81
N LYS A 62 -2.68 -13.42 6.39
CA LYS A 62 -3.14 -14.69 5.81
C LYS A 62 -4.00 -15.51 6.78
N LYS A 63 -3.73 -15.42 8.07
CA LYS A 63 -4.47 -16.15 9.11
C LYS A 63 -5.81 -15.48 9.42
N GLU A 64 -5.84 -14.16 9.53
CA GLU A 64 -7.02 -13.42 9.95
C GLU A 64 -7.93 -13.05 8.76
N ARG A 65 -7.33 -12.56 7.68
CA ARG A 65 -7.99 -11.96 6.52
C ARG A 65 -7.24 -12.25 5.22
N PRO A 66 -7.21 -13.51 4.76
CA PRO A 66 -6.47 -13.90 3.55
C PRO A 66 -6.92 -13.15 2.28
N ASP A 67 -8.15 -12.64 2.25
CA ASP A 67 -8.69 -11.81 1.17
C ASP A 67 -7.90 -10.51 0.96
N VAL A 68 -7.30 -9.97 2.03
CA VAL A 68 -6.55 -8.71 2.00
C VAL A 68 -5.33 -8.81 1.09
N ILE A 69 -4.61 -9.95 1.08
CA ILE A 69 -3.43 -10.14 0.22
C ILE A 69 -3.81 -10.00 -1.26
N GLY A 70 -4.92 -10.62 -1.67
CA GLY A 70 -5.41 -10.52 -3.05
C GLY A 70 -5.83 -9.10 -3.41
N GLN A 71 -6.47 -8.39 -2.48
CA GLN A 71 -6.85 -6.99 -2.66
C GLN A 71 -5.64 -6.07 -2.76
N CYS A 72 -4.63 -6.25 -1.92
CA CYS A 72 -3.37 -5.51 -1.98
C CYS A 72 -2.67 -5.71 -3.32
N LYS A 73 -2.57 -6.95 -3.80
CA LYS A 73 -1.97 -7.26 -5.10
C LYS A 73 -2.74 -6.61 -6.26
N LYS A 74 -4.07 -6.62 -6.20
CA LYS A 74 -4.93 -5.96 -7.19
C LYS A 74 -4.69 -4.44 -7.20
N LEU A 75 -4.69 -3.80 -6.03
CA LEU A 75 -4.46 -2.37 -5.91
C LEU A 75 -3.04 -1.98 -6.36
N ALA A 76 -2.02 -2.72 -5.94
CA ALA A 76 -0.64 -2.50 -6.35
C ALA A 76 -0.47 -2.60 -7.89
N THR A 77 -1.22 -3.50 -8.52
CA THR A 77 -1.24 -3.62 -9.99
C THR A 77 -1.95 -2.44 -10.66
N ILE A 78 -3.11 -2.02 -10.14
CA ILE A 78 -3.88 -0.89 -10.67
C ILE A 78 -3.08 0.42 -10.59
N TYR A 79 -2.35 0.63 -9.49
CA TYR A 79 -1.61 1.86 -9.23
C TYR A 79 -0.11 1.73 -9.51
N VAL A 80 0.31 0.75 -10.32
CA VAL A 80 1.74 0.45 -10.56
C VAL A 80 2.52 1.67 -11.07
N GLU A 81 1.92 2.51 -11.91
CA GLU A 81 2.56 3.72 -12.42
C GLU A 81 2.79 4.74 -11.31
N LYS A 82 1.79 4.97 -10.45
CA LYS A 82 1.89 5.88 -9.29
C LYS A 82 2.91 5.38 -8.27
N LEU A 83 2.92 4.07 -8.02
CA LEU A 83 3.89 3.42 -7.13
C LEU A 83 5.31 3.53 -7.69
N PHE A 84 5.46 3.43 -9.01
CA PHE A 84 6.75 3.63 -9.64
C PHE A 84 7.25 5.07 -9.49
N GLU A 85 6.37 6.08 -9.61
CA GLU A 85 6.72 7.48 -9.30
C GLU A 85 7.17 7.64 -7.85
N ILE A 86 6.42 7.10 -6.88
CA ILE A 86 6.77 7.18 -5.44
C ILE A 86 8.15 6.55 -5.18
N TYR A 87 8.38 5.36 -5.75
CA TYR A 87 9.65 4.66 -5.62
C TYR A 87 10.82 5.42 -6.24
N TRP A 88 10.64 5.92 -7.47
CA TRP A 88 11.68 6.64 -8.19
C TRP A 88 12.05 7.98 -7.53
N ALA A 89 11.06 8.71 -7.04
CA ALA A 89 11.27 9.99 -6.37
C ALA A 89 11.86 9.83 -4.96
N ALA A 90 11.90 8.61 -4.42
CA ALA A 90 12.18 8.35 -3.01
C ALA A 90 11.27 9.16 -2.07
N ASP A 91 10.04 9.44 -2.52
CA ASP A 91 9.07 10.30 -1.83
C ASP A 91 8.44 9.63 -0.61
N ASP A 92 8.58 8.31 -0.48
CA ASP A 92 8.04 7.53 0.63
C ASP A 92 9.14 6.77 1.38
N PRO A 93 9.36 7.06 2.67
CA PRO A 93 10.44 6.48 3.46
C PRO A 93 10.28 4.99 3.73
N PHE A 94 9.11 4.39 3.45
CA PHE A 94 8.80 3.00 3.74
C PHE A 94 8.47 2.18 2.48
N PHE A 95 8.73 2.70 1.28
CA PHE A 95 8.41 2.03 0.01
C PHE A 95 9.57 2.01 -1.01
N GLY A 96 10.52 2.94 -0.92
CA GLY A 96 11.62 3.12 -1.88
C GLY A 96 12.96 2.46 -1.53
N GLN A 97 13.01 1.55 -0.55
CA GLN A 97 14.26 0.89 -0.09
C GLN A 97 14.35 -0.56 -0.56
#